data_AF-A0A7S3XIW4-F1
#
_entry.id   AF-A0A7S3XIW4-F1
#
_cell.length_a   1.000
_cell.length_b   1.000
_cell.length_c   1.000
_cell.angle_alpha   90.00
_cell.angle_beta   90.00
_cell.angle_gamma   90.00
#
_symmetry.space_group_name_H-M   'P 1'
#
loop_
_entity.id
_entity.type
_entity.pdbx_description
1 polymer ?
#
loop_
_entity_poly.entity_id
_entity_poly.type
_entity_poly.pdbx_seq_one_letter_code
_entity_poly.pdbx_strand_id
1 'polypeptide(L)'
;QCSSNRRMQHEARTQAATSMGFVKDNFEARLLTSEKVLDSLKNRLQLCDKSIKELENNMASMSQAASDKNKSLYLVRKRLALREQRPKQEVVDDNFHRALEAEYSVLQDAQAALVDAAGQAKAMLQGVQH
;
A
#
# COMPACT_ATOMS: atom_id res chain seq x y z
N GLN A 1 48.60 -1.12 60.44
CA GLN A 1 47.15 -0.93 60.20
C GLN A 1 46.86 0.11 59.11
N CYS A 2 47.59 1.23 59.01
CA CYS A 2 47.34 2.27 57.98
C CYS A 2 47.67 1.89 56.53
N SER A 3 48.58 0.95 56.27
CA SER A 3 48.93 0.48 54.91
C SER A 3 47.84 -0.38 54.29
N SER A 4 47.25 -1.28 55.08
CA SER A 4 46.13 -2.13 54.66
C SER A 4 44.88 -1.30 54.33
N ASN A 5 44.62 -0.25 55.12
CA ASN A 5 43.46 0.62 54.92
C ASN A 5 43.60 1.45 53.62
N ARG A 6 44.80 1.94 53.30
CA ARG A 6 45.06 2.64 52.02
C ARG A 6 44.89 1.72 50.81
N ARG A 7 45.31 0.46 50.92
CA ARG A 7 45.17 -0.53 49.84
C ARG A 7 43.70 -0.87 49.57
N MET A 8 42.91 -1.12 50.61
CA MET A 8 41.47 -1.34 50.47
C MET A 8 40.75 -0.12 49.88
N GLN A 9 41.12 1.10 50.27
CA GLN A 9 40.55 2.32 49.67
C GLN A 9 40.93 2.48 48.20
N HIS A 10 42.16 2.12 47.81
CA HIS A 10 42.58 2.14 46.41
C HIS A 10 41.83 1.09 45.59
N GLU A 11 41.73 -0.15 46.07
CA GLU A 11 41.00 -1.24 45.42
C GLU A 11 39.51 -0.90 45.26
N ALA A 12 38.86 -0.35 46.28
CA ALA A 12 37.46 0.11 46.21
C ALA A 12 37.27 1.25 45.20
N ARG A 13 38.18 2.22 45.14
CA ARG A 13 38.16 3.30 44.12
C ARG A 13 38.34 2.76 42.71
N THR A 14 39.21 1.78 42.54
CA THR A 14 39.48 1.16 41.24
C THR A 14 38.24 0.38 40.78
N GLN A 15 37.63 -0.43 41.66
CA GLN A 15 36.37 -1.14 41.36
C GLN A 15 35.21 -0.19 41.03
N ALA A 16 35.07 0.91 41.78
CA ALA A 16 34.06 1.93 41.50
C ALA A 16 34.28 2.60 40.13
N ALA A 17 35.53 2.90 39.77
CA ALA A 17 35.87 3.47 38.47
C ALA A 17 35.58 2.48 37.32
N THR A 18 35.91 1.20 37.49
CA THR A 18 35.61 0.15 36.50
C THR A 18 34.10 -0.05 36.34
N SER A 19 33.36 -0.08 37.45
CA SER A 19 31.89 -0.18 37.43
C SER A 19 31.25 1.02 36.73
N MET A 20 31.77 2.23 36.97
CA MET A 20 31.27 3.44 36.32
C MET A 20 31.59 3.46 34.82
N GLY A 21 32.78 2.99 34.42
CA GLY A 21 33.15 2.80 33.01
C GLY A 21 32.20 1.83 32.30
N PHE A 22 31.95 0.66 32.89
CA PHE A 22 31.02 -0.32 32.33
C PHE A 22 29.59 0.24 32.15
N VAL A 23 29.09 0.99 33.14
CA VAL A 23 27.77 1.62 33.05
C VAL A 23 27.75 2.65 31.93
N LYS A 24 28.78 3.49 31.81
CA LYS A 24 28.91 4.47 30.74
C LYS A 24 28.92 3.81 29.35
N ASP A 25 29.74 2.78 29.15
CA ASP A 25 29.84 2.06 27.88
C ASP A 25 28.50 1.41 27.51
N ASN A 26 27.78 0.88 28.50
CA ASN A 26 26.43 0.32 28.29
C ASN A 26 25.43 1.40 27.86
N PHE A 27 25.45 2.57 28.51
CA PHE A 27 24.61 3.70 28.10
C PHE A 27 24.92 4.16 26.68
N GLU A 28 26.20 4.29 26.32
CA GLU A 28 26.62 4.67 24.96
C GLU A 28 26.15 3.63 23.93
N ALA A 29 26.33 2.34 24.20
CA ALA A 29 25.85 1.27 23.33
C ALA A 29 24.31 1.29 23.14
N ARG A 30 23.55 1.54 24.21
CA ARG A 30 22.09 1.68 24.17
C ARG A 30 21.65 2.93 23.41
N LEU A 31 22.37 4.04 23.56
CA LEU A 31 22.11 5.27 22.82
C LEU A 31 22.27 5.04 21.32
N LEU A 32 23.42 4.48 20.90
CA LEU A 32 23.71 4.14 19.51
C LEU A 32 22.68 3.17 18.92
N THR A 33 22.25 2.18 19.70
CA THR A 33 21.21 1.25 19.28
C THR A 33 19.87 1.96 19.09
N SER A 34 19.51 2.87 20.00
CA SER A 34 18.27 3.64 19.91
C SER A 34 18.26 4.56 18.70
N GLU A 35 19.38 5.21 18.38
CA GLU A 35 19.55 6.02 17.17
C GLU A 35 19.34 5.19 15.90
N LYS A 36 19.96 4.00 15.81
CA LYS A 36 19.77 3.10 14.67
C LYS A 36 18.31 2.65 14.51
N VAL A 37 17.63 2.36 15.62
CA VAL A 37 16.21 2.01 15.60
C VAL A 37 15.36 3.20 15.13
N LEU A 38 15.65 4.41 15.62
CA LEU A 38 14.96 5.63 15.19
C LEU A 38 15.12 5.87 13.70
N ASP A 39 16.33 5.74 13.16
CA ASP A 39 16.58 5.92 11.73
C ASP A 39 15.88 4.84 10.89
N SER A 40 15.89 3.60 11.35
CA SER A 40 15.14 2.51 10.71
C SER A 40 13.63 2.80 10.68
N LEU A 41 13.06 3.27 11.79
CA LEU A 41 11.64 3.62 11.87
C LEU A 41 11.29 4.81 10.98
N LYS A 42 12.13 5.85 10.92
CA LYS A 42 11.96 6.99 10.00
C LYS A 42 11.95 6.52 8.54
N ASN A 43 12.90 5.66 8.17
CA ASN A 43 12.96 5.11 6.81
C ASN A 43 11.70 4.30 6.49
N ARG A 44 11.22 3.49 7.43
CA ARG A 44 9.98 2.71 7.25
C ARG A 44 8.74 3.60 7.11
N LEU A 45 8.63 4.67 7.91
CA LEU A 45 7.55 5.65 7.79
C LEU A 45 7.54 6.30 6.41
N GLN A 46 8.70 6.75 5.93
CA GLN A 46 8.82 7.32 4.59
C GLN A 46 8.45 6.35 3.47
N LEU A 47 8.79 5.07 3.62
CA LEU A 47 8.39 4.04 2.66
C LEU A 47 6.88 3.79 2.70
N CYS A 48 6.27 3.72 3.88
CA CYS A 48 4.82 3.61 4.02
C CYS A 48 4.11 4.80 3.37
N ASP A 49 4.57 6.03 3.60
CA ASP A 49 3.99 7.24 3.00
C ASP A 49 4.05 7.20 1.46
N LYS A 50 5.15 6.69 0.89
CA LYS A 50 5.26 6.50 -0.56
C LYS A 50 4.27 5.46 -1.06
N SER A 51 4.18 4.31 -0.41
CA SER A 51 3.23 3.26 -0.78
C SER A 51 1.77 3.73 -0.70
N ILE A 52 1.41 4.54 0.29
CA ILE A 52 0.08 5.14 0.41
C ILE A 52 -0.21 6.03 -0.81
N LYS A 53 0.72 6.93 -1.17
CA LYS A 53 0.56 7.80 -2.35
C LYS A 53 0.45 7.02 -3.65
N GLU A 54 1.23 5.94 -3.80
CA GLU A 54 1.15 5.06 -4.97
C GLU A 54 -0.21 4.37 -5.05
N LEU A 55 -0.75 3.88 -3.92
CA LEU A 55 -2.09 3.31 -3.85
C LEU A 55 -3.18 4.32 -4.20
N GLU A 56 -3.08 5.56 -3.73
CA GLU A 56 -4.00 6.65 -4.09
C GLU A 56 -4.00 6.93 -5.59
N ASN A 57 -2.80 7.04 -6.20
CA ASN A 57 -2.64 7.27 -7.63
C ASN A 57 -3.20 6.11 -8.47
N ASN A 58 -2.95 4.87 -8.04
CA ASN A 58 -3.46 3.67 -8.69
C ASN A 58 -4.99 3.60 -8.60
N MET A 59 -5.57 3.91 -7.44
CA MET A 59 -7.02 3.97 -7.24
C MET A 59 -7.67 5.01 -8.17
N ALA A 60 -7.08 6.20 -8.26
CA ALA A 60 -7.56 7.26 -9.15
C ALA A 60 -7.51 6.81 -10.63
N SER A 61 -6.40 6.17 -11.02
CA SER A 61 -6.19 5.66 -12.38
C SER A 61 -7.18 4.54 -12.74
N MET A 62 -7.43 3.59 -11.82
CA MET A 62 -8.45 2.54 -12.00
C MET A 62 -9.86 3.11 -12.12
N SER A 63 -10.20 4.11 -11.28
CA SER A 63 -11.49 4.80 -11.33
C SER A 63 -11.69 5.53 -12.66
N GLN A 64 -10.65 6.21 -13.16
CA GLN A 64 -10.68 6.85 -14.46
C GLN A 64 -10.84 5.83 -15.60
N ALA A 65 -10.08 4.74 -15.56
CA ALA A 65 -10.20 3.67 -16.55
C ALA A 65 -11.62 3.06 -16.57
N ALA A 66 -12.24 2.83 -15.40
CA ALA A 66 -13.62 2.36 -15.31
C ALA A 66 -14.61 3.38 -15.93
N SER A 67 -14.36 4.67 -15.71
CA SER A 67 -15.15 5.75 -16.30
C SER A 67 -15.02 5.80 -17.83
N ASP A 68 -13.81 5.62 -18.35
CA ASP A 68 -13.56 5.64 -19.80
C ASP A 68 -14.29 4.49 -20.52
N LYS A 69 -14.46 3.33 -19.86
CA LYS A 69 -15.24 2.21 -20.39
C LYS A 69 -16.74 2.50 -20.50
N ASN A 70 -17.30 3.47 -19.76
CA ASN A 70 -18.72 3.84 -19.86
C ASN A 70 -19.09 4.28 -21.28
N LYS A 71 -18.20 5.01 -21.97
CA LYS A 71 -18.47 5.48 -23.33
C LYS A 71 -18.59 4.31 -24.31
N SER A 72 -17.66 3.37 -24.25
CA SER A 72 -17.69 2.17 -25.09
C SER A 72 -18.91 1.29 -24.79
N LEU A 73 -19.21 1.06 -23.51
CA LEU A 73 -20.40 0.31 -23.08
C LEU A 73 -21.69 0.97 -23.57
N TYR A 74 -21.80 2.30 -23.45
CA TYR A 74 -22.95 3.04 -23.96
C TYR A 74 -23.14 2.83 -25.47
N LEU A 75 -22.06 2.91 -26.25
CA LEU A 75 -22.13 2.74 -27.70
C LEU A 75 -22.53 1.31 -28.09
N VAL A 76 -21.92 0.29 -27.48
CA VAL A 76 -22.24 -1.12 -27.75
C VAL A 76 -23.69 -1.42 -27.37
N ARG A 77 -24.13 -0.97 -26.19
CA ARG A 77 -25.53 -1.11 -25.74
C ARG A 77 -26.51 -0.43 -26.70
N LYS A 78 -26.18 0.77 -27.19
CA LYS A 78 -27.01 1.49 -28.17
C LYS A 78 -27.09 0.73 -29.49
N ARG A 79 -25.98 0.15 -29.96
CA ARG A 79 -25.95 -0.67 -31.18
C ARG A 79 -26.78 -1.94 -31.06
N LEU A 80 -26.74 -2.61 -29.90
CA LEU A 80 -27.59 -3.77 -29.61
C LEU A 80 -29.07 -3.38 -29.60
N ALA A 81 -29.44 -2.31 -28.87
CA ALA A 81 -30.82 -1.83 -28.81
C ALA A 81 -31.40 -1.46 -30.19
N LEU A 82 -30.59 -0.83 -31.07
CA LEU A 82 -31.00 -0.53 -32.44
C LEU A 82 -31.25 -1.78 -33.29
N ARG A 83 -30.54 -2.88 -33.00
CA ARG A 83 -30.75 -4.17 -33.67
C ARG A 83 -32.00 -4.88 -33.15
N GLU A 84 -32.25 -4.82 -31.85
CA GLU A 84 -33.47 -5.37 -31.23
C GLU A 84 -34.75 -4.68 -31.71
N GLN A 85 -34.66 -3.42 -32.11
CA GLN A 85 -35.80 -2.64 -32.63
C GLN A 85 -36.14 -2.95 -34.10
N ARG A 86 -35.35 -3.77 -34.80
CA ARG A 86 -35.62 -4.11 -36.20
C ARG A 86 -36.91 -4.95 -36.30
N PRO A 87 -37.69 -4.81 -37.38
CA PRO A 87 -38.81 -5.71 -37.65
C PRO A 87 -38.34 -7.17 -37.62
N LYS A 88 -39.17 -8.09 -37.13
CA LYS A 88 -38.78 -9.51 -36.94
C LYS A 88 -38.25 -10.20 -38.21
N GLN A 89 -38.62 -9.69 -39.38
CA GLN A 89 -38.16 -10.16 -40.69
C GLN A 89 -36.69 -9.80 -40.98
N GLU A 90 -36.15 -8.77 -40.30
CA GLU A 90 -34.80 -8.24 -40.47
C GLU A 90 -33.87 -8.55 -39.28
N VAL A 91 -34.41 -9.16 -38.22
CA VAL A 91 -33.61 -9.64 -37.09
C VAL A 91 -32.84 -10.87 -37.55
N VAL A 92 -31.55 -10.69 -37.81
CA VAL A 92 -30.63 -11.76 -38.19
C VAL A 92 -29.59 -11.91 -37.10
N ASP A 93 -29.49 -13.12 -36.55
CA ASP A 93 -28.35 -13.53 -35.71
C ASP A 93 -27.12 -13.73 -36.61
N ASP A 94 -26.48 -12.61 -36.95
CA ASP A 94 -25.27 -12.57 -37.76
C ASP A 94 -24.01 -12.57 -36.88
N ASN A 95 -22.85 -12.82 -37.51
CA ASN A 95 -21.57 -12.78 -36.82
C ASN A 95 -21.31 -11.43 -36.11
N PHE A 96 -21.89 -10.34 -36.61
CA PHE A 96 -21.74 -9.01 -36.02
C PHE A 96 -22.55 -8.87 -34.73
N HIS A 97 -23.74 -9.46 -34.64
CA HIS A 97 -24.56 -9.48 -33.45
C HIS A 97 -23.84 -10.23 -32.32
N ARG A 98 -23.36 -11.45 -32.61
CA ARG A 98 -22.57 -12.24 -31.67
C ARG A 98 -21.29 -11.53 -31.24
N ALA A 99 -20.60 -10.86 -32.18
CA ALA A 99 -19.43 -10.06 -31.86
C ALA A 99 -19.74 -8.87 -30.96
N LEU A 100 -20.88 -8.18 -31.17
CA LEU A 100 -21.33 -7.09 -30.30
C LEU A 100 -21.70 -7.57 -28.90
N GLU A 101 -22.36 -8.71 -28.77
CA GLU A 101 -22.69 -9.32 -27.47
C GLU A 101 -21.41 -9.72 -26.72
N ALA A 102 -20.46 -10.34 -27.42
CA ALA A 102 -19.16 -10.67 -26.85
C ALA A 102 -18.39 -9.41 -26.42
N GLU A 103 -18.37 -8.36 -27.25
CA GLU A 103 -17.75 -7.08 -26.92
C GLU A 103 -18.41 -6.45 -25.68
N TYR A 104 -19.75 -6.49 -25.61
CA TYR A 104 -20.50 -5.99 -24.46
C TYR A 104 -20.12 -6.72 -23.17
N SER A 105 -20.10 -8.06 -23.20
CA SER A 105 -19.70 -8.89 -22.05
C SER A 105 -18.29 -8.55 -21.59
N VAL A 106 -17.31 -8.53 -22.51
CA VAL A 106 -15.91 -8.24 -22.18
C VAL A 106 -15.75 -6.84 -21.59
N LEU A 107 -16.43 -5.84 -22.15
CA LEU A 107 -16.37 -4.47 -21.62
C LEU A 107 -17.03 -4.35 -20.25
N GLN A 108 -18.12 -5.08 -20.01
CA GLN A 108 -18.83 -5.08 -18.73
C GLN A 108 -17.98 -5.76 -17.66
N ASP A 109 -17.39 -6.92 -17.96
CA ASP A 109 -16.51 -7.65 -17.04
C ASP A 109 -15.26 -6.83 -16.70
N ALA A 110 -14.64 -6.20 -17.71
CA ALA A 110 -13.48 -5.33 -17.50
C ALA A 110 -13.83 -4.11 -16.65
N GLN A 111 -15.00 -3.51 -16.85
CA GLN A 111 -15.45 -2.39 -16.02
C GLN A 111 -15.69 -2.84 -14.57
N ALA A 112 -16.39 -3.95 -14.36
CA ALA A 112 -16.66 -4.49 -13.03
C ALA A 112 -15.36 -4.77 -12.28
N ALA A 113 -14.39 -5.43 -12.93
CA ALA A 113 -13.08 -5.71 -12.35
C ALA A 113 -12.33 -4.42 -11.94
N LEU A 114 -12.40 -3.35 -12.74
CA LEU A 114 -11.78 -2.07 -12.40
C LEU A 114 -12.46 -1.38 -11.20
N VAL A 115 -13.80 -1.46 -11.13
CA VAL A 115 -14.56 -0.91 -10.00
C VAL A 115 -14.26 -1.68 -8.72
N ASP A 116 -14.23 -3.01 -8.77
CA ASP A 116 -13.91 -3.85 -7.63
C ASP A 116 -12.48 -3.61 -7.14
N ALA A 117 -11.50 -3.53 -8.06
CA ALA A 117 -10.12 -3.24 -7.73
C ALA A 117 -9.95 -1.83 -7.10
N ALA A 118 -10.66 -0.82 -7.62
CA ALA A 118 -10.69 0.52 -7.01
C ALA A 118 -11.33 0.49 -5.61
N GLY A 119 -12.40 -0.30 -5.42
CA GLY A 119 -13.05 -0.50 -4.12
C GLY A 119 -12.12 -1.16 -3.10
N GLN A 120 -11.36 -2.18 -3.50
CA GLN A 120 -10.35 -2.82 -2.66
C GLN A 120 -9.24 -1.84 -2.28
N ALA A 121 -8.70 -1.09 -3.25
CA ALA A 121 -7.67 -0.08 -2.98
C ALA A 121 -8.16 0.99 -1.98
N LYS A 122 -9.42 1.43 -2.12
CA LYS A 122 -10.04 2.37 -1.18
C LYS A 122 -10.15 1.78 0.22
N ALA A 123 -10.58 0.53 0.36
CA ALA A 123 -10.69 -0.14 1.65
C ALA A 123 -9.32 -0.28 2.33
N MET A 124 -8.26 -0.59 1.56
CA MET A 124 -6.89 -0.63 2.08
C MET A 124 -6.43 0.74 2.59
N LEU A 125 -6.69 1.81 1.84
CA LEU A 125 -6.34 3.17 2.27
C LEU A 125 -7.08 3.59 3.55
N GLN A 126 -8.36 3.27 3.66
CA GLN A 126 -9.15 3.53 4.87
C GLN A 126 -8.62 2.77 6.09
N GLY A 127 -8.15 1.53 5.90
CA GLY A 127 -7.56 0.72 6.96
C GLY A 127 -6.20 1.23 7.46
N VAL A 128 -5.50 2.06 6.68
CA VAL A 128 -4.20 2.66 7.05
C VAL A 128 -4.35 4.04 7.71
N GLN A 129 -5.51 4.70 7.52
CA GLN A 129 -5.81 6.03 8.07
C GLN A 129 -6.43 6.02 9.48
N HIS A 130 -6.67 4.83 10.06
CA HIS A 130 -7.16 4.62 11.43
C HIS A 130 -6.07 4.01 12.31
#